data_AF-A0AB37Z5I6-F1
#
_entry.id   AF-A0AB37Z5I6-F1
#
_cell.length_a   1.000
_cell.length_b   1.000
_cell.length_c   1.000
_cell.angle_alpha   90.00
_cell.angle_beta   90.00
_cell.angle_gamma   90.00
#
_symmetry.space_group_name_H-M   'P 1'
#
loop_
_entity.id
_entity.type
_entity.pdbx_description
1 polymer ?
#
loop_
_entity_poly.entity_id
_entity_poly.type
_entity_poly.pdbx_seq_one_letter_code
_entity_poly.pdbx_strand_id
1 'polypeptide(L)'
;MACYYLRHIDLYAVYEQLPEYECGPLANIPPPLCEALALYFEQIAEVAAESSPLFPYWHQWDSSDLAAEVGDLIEIEIEHLGLATSCLAPTDEDVLTHGETLDSFLSFINDALSIVQTEKNYFPLLCLLVYQYDALCSLYASGHMEAALGVFESIAEARETLTHSHWLSQKERIRSHEASITAKARHKETNAHRAAAIEHWNAGGHQFSSMRAFARNRFKDFGVTDYMTVYNWLRKARRENEDDQD
;
A
#
# COMPACT_ATOMS: atom_id res chain seq x y z
N MET A 1 5.29 -4.86 8.70
CA MET A 1 3.97 -4.53 8.14
C MET A 1 4.21 -3.75 6.86
N ALA A 2 3.59 -4.15 5.76
CA ALA A 2 3.70 -3.47 4.48
C ALA A 2 2.77 -2.25 4.39
N CYS A 3 1.71 -2.20 5.20
CA CYS A 3 0.78 -1.09 5.29
C CYS A 3 0.40 -0.86 6.76
N TYR A 4 0.38 0.38 7.22
CA TYR A 4 0.01 0.82 8.56
C TYR A 4 -1.49 0.66 8.84
N TYR A 5 -2.33 0.85 7.82
CA TYR A 5 -3.78 0.78 7.95
C TYR A 5 -4.36 -0.64 7.84
N LEU A 6 -3.66 -1.56 7.17
CA LEU A 6 -4.06 -2.97 7.07
C LEU A 6 -3.44 -3.78 8.20
N ARG A 7 -4.28 -4.22 9.12
CA ARG A 7 -3.86 -4.80 10.41
C ARG A 7 -4.10 -6.29 10.47
N HIS A 8 -5.13 -6.75 9.78
CA HIS A 8 -5.41 -8.16 9.69
C HIS A 8 -4.73 -8.73 8.47
N ILE A 9 -5.03 -8.22 7.27
CA ILE A 9 -4.59 -8.79 6.01
C ILE A 9 -3.06 -8.71 5.89
N ASP A 10 -2.44 -9.89 5.80
CA ASP A 10 -1.01 -10.00 5.53
C ASP A 10 -0.73 -9.78 4.04
N LEU A 11 -0.43 -8.53 3.68
CA LEU A 11 -0.12 -8.14 2.30
C LEU A 11 1.03 -8.95 1.68
N TYR A 12 2.04 -9.34 2.46
CA TYR A 12 3.15 -10.13 1.94
C TYR A 12 2.65 -11.51 1.51
N ALA A 13 1.90 -12.18 2.38
CA ALA A 13 1.30 -13.48 2.08
C ALA A 13 0.25 -13.38 0.96
N VAL A 14 -0.48 -12.26 0.84
CA VAL A 14 -1.40 -12.03 -0.29
C VAL A 14 -0.62 -12.05 -1.59
N TYR A 15 0.42 -11.23 -1.74
CA TYR A 15 1.16 -11.14 -3.01
C TYR A 15 2.13 -12.29 -3.28
N GLU A 16 2.43 -13.11 -2.26
CA GLU A 16 3.07 -14.42 -2.45
C GLU A 16 2.11 -15.41 -3.13
N GLN A 17 0.83 -15.39 -2.75
CA GLN A 17 -0.16 -16.40 -3.19
C GLN A 17 -0.99 -15.96 -4.40
N LEU A 18 -1.17 -14.66 -4.60
CA LEU A 18 -2.03 -14.08 -5.63
C LEU A 18 -1.67 -14.52 -7.07
N PRO A 19 -0.40 -14.63 -7.48
CA PRO A 19 -0.05 -15.04 -8.85
C PRO A 19 -0.56 -16.43 -9.25
N GLU A 20 -0.75 -17.32 -8.28
CA GLU A 20 -1.22 -18.70 -8.47
C GLU A 20 -2.66 -18.89 -7.98
N TYR A 21 -3.34 -17.81 -7.59
CA TYR A 21 -4.67 -17.88 -7.01
C TYR A 21 -5.74 -18.15 -8.07
N GLU A 22 -6.32 -19.35 -8.05
CA GLU A 22 -7.50 -19.69 -8.87
C GLU A 22 -8.79 -19.72 -8.03
N CYS A 23 -8.77 -20.41 -6.89
CA CYS A 23 -9.87 -20.52 -5.95
C CYS A 23 -9.35 -21.20 -4.67
N GLY A 24 -9.55 -20.60 -3.49
CA GLY A 24 -9.07 -21.20 -2.24
C GLY A 24 -8.81 -20.18 -1.13
N PRO A 25 -8.01 -20.55 -0.11
CA PRO A 25 -7.53 -19.59 0.88
C PRO A 25 -6.57 -18.61 0.24
N LEU A 26 -6.64 -17.34 0.66
CA LEU A 26 -5.71 -16.29 0.27
C LEU A 26 -5.20 -15.62 1.55
N ALA A 27 -3.92 -15.78 1.85
CA ALA A 27 -3.29 -15.32 3.08
C ALA A 27 -4.12 -15.73 4.33
N ASN A 28 -4.39 -14.78 5.21
CA ASN A 28 -5.26 -14.92 6.37
C ASN A 28 -6.67 -14.34 6.16
N ILE A 29 -7.10 -14.21 4.90
CA ILE A 29 -8.43 -13.73 4.55
C ILE A 29 -9.47 -14.85 4.76
N PRO A 30 -10.62 -14.56 5.41
CA PRO A 30 -11.72 -15.52 5.50
C PRO A 30 -12.19 -15.99 4.11
N PRO A 31 -12.42 -17.30 3.88
CA PRO A 31 -12.76 -17.83 2.55
C PRO A 31 -13.88 -17.12 1.79
N PRO A 32 -14.98 -16.66 2.43
CA PRO A 32 -16.03 -15.93 1.72
C PRO A 32 -15.61 -14.58 1.13
N LEU A 33 -14.46 -14.04 1.57
CA LEU A 33 -13.97 -12.71 1.19
C LEU A 33 -12.82 -12.78 0.17
N CYS A 34 -12.17 -13.95 0.01
CA CYS A 34 -10.98 -14.11 -0.83
C CYS A 34 -11.19 -13.67 -2.28
N GLU A 35 -12.28 -14.08 -2.93
CA GLU A 35 -12.53 -13.76 -4.34
C GLU A 35 -12.62 -12.25 -4.59
N ALA A 36 -13.34 -11.52 -3.73
CA ALA A 36 -13.48 -10.08 -3.85
C ALA A 36 -12.14 -9.37 -3.61
N LEU A 37 -11.42 -9.77 -2.55
CA LEU A 37 -10.14 -9.17 -2.19
C LEU A 37 -9.04 -9.47 -3.20
N ALA A 38 -8.99 -10.69 -3.77
CA ALA A 38 -8.05 -11.03 -4.83
C ALA A 38 -8.16 -10.05 -6.00
N LEU A 39 -9.39 -9.84 -6.50
CA LEU A 39 -9.64 -8.91 -7.59
C LEU A 39 -9.24 -7.46 -7.25
N TYR A 40 -9.45 -7.02 -6.02
CA TYR A 40 -9.05 -5.68 -5.61
C TYR A 40 -7.54 -5.52 -5.49
N PHE A 41 -6.85 -6.51 -4.92
CA PHE A 41 -5.39 -6.49 -4.81
C PHE A 41 -4.68 -6.58 -6.16
N GLU A 42 -5.22 -7.34 -7.12
CA GLU A 42 -4.72 -7.33 -8.51
C GLU A 42 -4.81 -5.94 -9.12
N GLN A 43 -5.94 -5.26 -8.95
CA GLN A 43 -6.14 -3.92 -9.51
C GLN A 43 -5.26 -2.86 -8.87
N ILE A 44 -4.99 -2.94 -7.56
CA ILE A 44 -4.04 -2.03 -6.91
C ILE A 44 -2.61 -2.33 -7.38
N ALA A 45 -2.26 -3.61 -7.54
CA ALA A 45 -0.96 -4.03 -8.07
C ALA A 45 -0.72 -3.57 -9.52
N GLU A 46 -1.76 -3.58 -10.36
CA GLU A 46 -1.70 -2.97 -11.70
C GLU A 46 -1.32 -1.48 -11.63
N VAL A 47 -1.95 -0.72 -10.75
CA VAL A 47 -1.65 0.71 -10.56
C VAL A 47 -0.23 0.94 -10.02
N ALA A 48 0.22 0.07 -9.11
CA ALA A 48 1.58 0.07 -8.60
C ALA A 48 2.60 -0.14 -9.73
N ALA A 49 2.39 -1.17 -10.57
CA ALA A 49 3.29 -1.49 -11.68
C ALA A 49 3.25 -0.45 -12.81
N GLU A 50 2.10 0.14 -13.14
CA GLU A 50 1.98 1.23 -14.13
C GLU A 50 2.87 2.42 -13.78
N SER A 51 3.10 2.65 -12.49
CA SER A 51 3.96 3.72 -12.00
C SER A 51 5.47 3.45 -12.20
N SER A 52 5.86 2.22 -12.57
CA SER A 52 7.24 1.79 -12.71
C SER A 52 7.61 1.53 -14.17
N PRO A 53 8.44 2.38 -14.80
CA PRO A 53 8.88 2.17 -16.17
C PRO A 53 9.76 0.92 -16.37
N LEU A 54 10.35 0.41 -15.28
CA LEU A 54 11.29 -0.71 -15.31
C LEU A 54 10.58 -2.06 -15.15
N PHE A 55 9.41 -2.08 -14.50
CA PHE A 55 8.67 -3.30 -14.20
C PHE A 55 7.18 -3.10 -14.45
N PRO A 56 6.75 -3.09 -15.74
CA PRO A 56 5.38 -2.76 -16.12
C PRO A 56 4.36 -3.86 -15.81
N TYR A 57 4.80 -5.05 -15.41
CA TYR A 57 3.95 -6.18 -15.05
C TYR A 57 4.19 -6.57 -13.60
N TRP A 58 3.19 -6.38 -12.74
CA TRP A 58 3.31 -6.65 -11.30
C TRP A 58 3.68 -8.12 -11.00
N HIS A 59 3.25 -9.08 -11.83
CA HIS A 59 3.59 -10.50 -11.70
C HIS A 59 5.09 -10.81 -11.78
N GLN A 60 5.92 -9.86 -12.24
CA GLN A 60 7.37 -10.00 -12.35
C GLN A 60 8.10 -9.38 -11.16
N TRP A 61 7.38 -8.73 -10.25
CA TRP A 61 7.95 -8.13 -9.05
C TRP A 61 8.15 -9.20 -7.99
N ASP A 62 9.15 -8.98 -7.14
CA ASP A 62 9.21 -9.70 -5.88
C ASP A 62 7.96 -9.37 -5.05
N SER A 63 7.35 -10.40 -4.45
CA SER A 63 6.11 -10.25 -3.67
C SER A 63 6.27 -9.27 -2.51
N SER A 64 7.48 -9.16 -1.94
CA SER A 64 7.75 -8.23 -0.85
C SER A 64 7.87 -6.77 -1.31
N ASP A 65 8.49 -6.54 -2.46
CA ASP A 65 8.57 -5.20 -3.07
C ASP A 65 7.19 -4.73 -3.54
N LEU A 66 6.41 -5.62 -4.15
CA LEU A 66 5.04 -5.32 -4.58
C LEU A 66 4.14 -5.02 -3.38
N ALA A 67 4.20 -5.84 -2.33
CA ALA A 67 3.43 -5.62 -1.11
C ALA A 67 3.74 -4.27 -0.48
N ALA A 68 5.01 -3.85 -0.47
CA ALA A 68 5.42 -2.55 0.05
C ALA A 68 4.87 -1.39 -0.80
N GLU A 69 4.99 -1.44 -2.13
CA GLU A 69 4.47 -0.37 -3.00
C GLU A 69 2.94 -0.27 -2.94
N VAL A 70 2.23 -1.41 -2.91
CA VAL A 70 0.78 -1.44 -2.74
C VAL A 70 0.40 -0.89 -1.36
N GLY A 71 1.13 -1.28 -0.31
CA GLY A 71 0.91 -0.77 1.03
C GLY A 71 1.05 0.75 1.12
N ASP A 72 2.11 1.30 0.54
CA ASP A 72 2.34 2.75 0.44
C ASP A 72 1.19 3.46 -0.31
N LEU A 73 0.70 2.89 -1.42
CA LEU A 73 -0.43 3.44 -2.16
C LEU A 73 -1.70 3.49 -1.32
N ILE A 74 -2.00 2.42 -0.57
CA ILE A 74 -3.17 2.38 0.31
C ILE A 74 -3.05 3.42 1.41
N GLU A 75 -1.87 3.54 2.04
CA GLU A 75 -1.64 4.56 3.07
C GLU A 75 -1.88 5.97 2.56
N ILE A 76 -1.29 6.33 1.42
CA ILE A 76 -1.43 7.65 0.81
C ILE A 76 -2.91 8.00 0.56
N GLU A 77 -3.67 7.07 -0.01
CA GLU A 77 -5.08 7.34 -0.32
C GLU A 77 -5.95 7.44 0.94
N ILE A 78 -5.72 6.61 1.97
CA ILE A 78 -6.45 6.70 3.23
C ILE A 78 -6.13 8.00 3.97
N GLU A 79 -4.87 8.44 3.96
CA GLU A 79 -4.46 9.74 4.52
C GLU A 79 -5.08 10.91 3.77
N HIS A 80 -5.09 10.87 2.42
CA HIS A 80 -5.74 11.89 1.61
C HIS A 80 -7.23 12.00 1.92
N LEU A 81 -7.93 10.87 2.05
CA LEU A 81 -9.34 10.86 2.43
C LEU A 81 -9.54 11.46 3.83
N GLY A 82 -8.67 11.15 4.80
CA GLY A 82 -8.75 11.74 6.13
C GLY A 82 -8.54 13.25 6.16
N LEU A 83 -7.61 13.76 5.34
CA LEU A 83 -7.43 15.21 5.16
C LEU A 83 -8.67 15.85 4.52
N ALA A 84 -9.27 15.20 3.52
CA ALA A 84 -10.45 15.72 2.82
C ALA A 84 -11.70 15.75 3.71
N THR A 85 -11.88 14.75 4.56
CA THR A 85 -13.01 14.67 5.50
C THR A 85 -12.80 15.48 6.78
N SER A 86 -11.59 16.03 6.99
CA SER A 86 -11.16 16.62 8.27
C SER A 86 -11.29 15.66 9.45
N CYS A 87 -11.27 14.35 9.19
CA CYS A 87 -11.39 13.27 10.16
C CYS A 87 -10.22 12.30 9.94
N LEU A 88 -9.41 12.05 10.98
CA LEU A 88 -8.32 11.09 10.84
C LEU A 88 -8.90 9.68 10.70
N ALA A 89 -8.39 8.93 9.73
CA ALA A 89 -8.70 7.51 9.60
C ALA A 89 -8.31 6.81 10.92
N PRO A 90 -9.23 6.08 11.59
CA PRO A 90 -8.93 5.44 12.88
C PRO A 90 -7.72 4.52 12.77
N THR A 91 -6.82 4.51 13.77
CA THR A 91 -5.55 3.76 13.74
C THR A 91 -5.48 2.64 14.78
N ASP A 92 -4.34 1.94 14.90
CA ASP A 92 -4.13 0.68 15.65
C ASP A 92 -4.51 0.76 17.14
N GLU A 93 -4.37 1.93 17.80
CA GLU A 93 -4.76 2.12 19.21
C GLU A 93 -6.30 2.19 19.41
N ASP A 94 -7.08 2.31 18.34
CA ASP A 94 -8.53 2.52 18.36
C ASP A 94 -9.35 1.29 17.90
N VAL A 95 -8.78 0.09 17.75
CA VAL A 95 -9.51 -1.06 17.17
C VAL A 95 -10.76 -1.40 17.97
N LEU A 96 -11.93 -1.13 17.38
CA LEU A 96 -13.26 -1.80 17.39
C LEU A 96 -13.66 -2.69 18.58
N THR A 97 -13.10 -2.50 19.77
CA THR A 97 -13.55 -3.08 21.01
C THR A 97 -14.80 -2.29 21.43
N HIS A 98 -15.96 -2.70 20.91
CA HIS A 98 -17.33 -2.24 21.22
C HIS A 98 -17.54 -0.75 21.58
N GLY A 99 -18.39 -0.07 20.79
CA GLY A 99 -18.91 1.26 21.10
C GLY A 99 -18.37 2.34 20.17
N GLU A 100 -17.87 3.44 20.74
CA GLU A 100 -17.51 4.70 20.06
C GLU A 100 -16.46 4.53 18.94
N THR A 101 -15.67 3.46 18.95
CA THR A 101 -14.63 3.16 17.94
C THR A 101 -15.20 2.60 16.64
N LEU A 102 -16.32 1.87 16.68
CA LEU A 102 -17.02 1.44 15.46
C LEU A 102 -17.77 2.60 14.83
N ASP A 103 -18.40 3.43 15.65
CA ASP A 103 -19.12 4.61 15.18
C ASP A 103 -18.16 5.62 14.53
N SER A 104 -16.97 5.83 15.10
CA SER A 104 -15.96 6.70 14.50
C SER A 104 -15.43 6.13 13.17
N PHE A 105 -15.21 4.81 13.11
CA PHE A 105 -14.84 4.13 11.87
C PHE A 105 -15.91 4.29 10.79
N LEU A 106 -17.16 3.93 11.09
CA LEU A 106 -18.26 4.04 10.12
C LEU A 106 -18.52 5.50 9.73
N SER A 107 -18.39 6.45 10.65
CA SER A 107 -18.47 7.88 10.34
C SER A 107 -17.38 8.30 9.35
N PHE A 108 -16.12 7.92 9.59
CA PHE A 108 -15.02 8.20 8.66
C PHE A 108 -15.30 7.60 7.27
N ILE A 109 -15.76 6.34 7.21
CA ILE A 109 -16.08 5.70 5.93
C ILE A 109 -17.20 6.43 5.20
N ASN A 110 -18.28 6.82 5.89
CA ASN A 110 -19.40 7.54 5.27
C ASN A 110 -18.97 8.91 4.72
N ASP A 111 -18.16 9.64 5.47
CA ASP A 111 -17.62 10.93 5.02
C ASP A 111 -16.70 10.73 3.82
N ALA A 112 -15.81 9.73 3.87
CA ALA A 112 -14.89 9.41 2.77
C ALA A 112 -15.65 8.98 1.51
N LEU A 113 -16.68 8.15 1.63
CA LEU A 113 -17.54 7.74 0.52
C LEU A 113 -18.21 8.95 -0.15
N SER A 114 -18.68 9.91 0.63
CA SER A 114 -19.28 11.14 0.10
C SER A 114 -18.29 11.97 -0.75
N ILE A 115 -17.05 12.09 -0.30
CA ILE A 115 -15.97 12.74 -1.05
C ILE A 115 -15.70 11.99 -2.37
N VAL A 116 -15.49 10.68 -2.27
CA VAL A 116 -15.17 9.82 -3.42
C VAL A 116 -16.28 9.83 -4.48
N GLN A 117 -17.55 9.80 -4.06
CA GLN A 117 -18.71 9.91 -4.95
C GLN A 117 -18.74 11.24 -5.70
N THR A 118 -18.36 12.33 -5.03
CA THR A 118 -18.33 13.68 -5.62
C THR A 118 -17.21 13.80 -6.65
N GLU A 119 -16.03 13.27 -6.33
CA GLU A 119 -14.85 13.32 -7.20
C GLU A 119 -14.90 12.33 -8.36
N LYS A 120 -15.78 11.31 -8.26
CA LYS A 120 -15.89 10.21 -9.22
C LYS A 120 -14.56 9.48 -9.44
N ASN A 121 -13.71 9.44 -8.42
CA ASN A 121 -12.41 8.82 -8.47
C ASN A 121 -12.50 7.36 -8.01
N TYR A 122 -12.06 6.44 -8.86
CA TYR A 122 -12.18 5.00 -8.63
C TYR A 122 -11.10 4.47 -7.67
N PHE A 123 -9.88 5.00 -7.77
CA PHE A 123 -8.74 4.42 -7.05
C PHE A 123 -8.80 4.61 -5.52
N PRO A 124 -9.20 5.78 -4.99
CA PRO A 124 -9.43 5.94 -3.56
C PRO A 124 -10.53 5.01 -3.04
N LEU A 125 -11.58 4.76 -3.85
CA LEU A 125 -12.64 3.83 -3.48
C LEU A 125 -12.13 2.39 -3.32
N LEU A 126 -11.20 1.98 -4.20
CA LEU A 126 -10.59 0.65 -4.14
C LEU A 126 -9.74 0.49 -2.86
N CYS A 127 -8.95 1.50 -2.51
CA CYS A 127 -8.15 1.52 -1.28
C CYS A 127 -9.05 1.53 -0.04
N LEU A 128 -10.14 2.32 -0.06
CA LEU A 128 -11.13 2.38 1.01
C LEU A 128 -11.83 1.03 1.22
N LEU A 129 -12.19 0.34 0.13
CA LEU A 129 -12.77 -1.00 0.20
C LEU A 129 -11.82 -1.99 0.86
N VAL A 130 -10.55 -2.04 0.44
CA VAL A 130 -9.56 -2.92 1.06
C VAL A 130 -9.40 -2.62 2.56
N TYR A 131 -9.40 -1.34 2.94
CA TYR A 131 -9.38 -0.92 4.34
C TYR A 131 -10.63 -1.38 5.13
N GLN A 132 -11.83 -1.29 4.54
CA GLN A 132 -13.05 -1.82 5.15
C GLN A 132 -13.03 -3.35 5.27
N TYR A 133 -12.53 -4.05 4.26
CA TYR A 133 -12.41 -5.51 4.30
C TYR A 133 -11.38 -5.99 5.32
N ASP A 134 -10.28 -5.25 5.54
CA ASP A 134 -9.34 -5.54 6.62
C ASP A 134 -10.02 -5.50 7.99
N ALA A 135 -10.79 -4.44 8.25
CA ALA A 135 -11.60 -4.32 9.46
C ALA A 135 -12.61 -5.47 9.57
N LEU A 136 -13.27 -5.84 8.47
CA LEU A 136 -14.18 -6.99 8.43
C LEU A 136 -13.47 -8.31 8.77
N CYS A 137 -12.28 -8.56 8.20
CA CYS A 137 -11.49 -9.76 8.49
C CYS A 137 -11.11 -9.82 9.98
N SER A 138 -10.70 -8.70 10.56
CA SER A 138 -10.41 -8.57 11.99
C SER A 138 -11.62 -8.91 12.87
N LEU A 139 -12.80 -8.39 12.53
CA LEU A 139 -14.05 -8.65 13.26
C LEU A 139 -14.52 -10.11 13.12
N TYR A 140 -14.33 -10.71 11.94
CA TYR A 140 -14.60 -12.14 11.72
C TYR A 140 -13.68 -13.01 12.57
N ALA A 141 -12.38 -12.72 12.59
CA ALA A 141 -11.40 -13.49 13.36
C ALA A 141 -11.61 -13.38 14.89
N SER A 142 -12.11 -12.23 15.36
CA SER A 142 -12.44 -11.97 16.77
C SER A 142 -13.85 -12.41 17.18
N GLY A 143 -14.71 -12.82 16.24
CA GLY A 143 -16.06 -13.29 16.50
C GLY A 143 -17.08 -12.20 16.82
N HIS A 144 -16.77 -10.93 16.51
CA HIS A 144 -17.65 -9.78 16.78
C HIS A 144 -18.68 -9.57 15.65
N MET A 145 -19.63 -10.51 15.53
CA MET A 145 -20.55 -10.59 14.40
C MET A 145 -21.46 -9.36 14.23
N GLU A 146 -21.89 -8.71 15.31
CA GLU A 146 -22.74 -7.51 15.23
C GLU A 146 -22.01 -6.33 14.59
N ALA A 147 -20.76 -6.08 15.00
CA ALA A 147 -19.91 -5.08 14.38
C ALA A 147 -19.56 -5.46 12.93
N ALA A 148 -19.34 -6.76 12.66
CA ALA A 148 -19.05 -7.26 11.32
C ALA A 148 -20.21 -6.98 10.35
N LEU A 149 -21.46 -7.06 10.81
CA LEU A 149 -22.64 -6.70 10.01
C LEU A 149 -22.63 -5.21 9.64
N GLY A 150 -22.34 -4.31 10.59
CA GLY A 150 -22.26 -2.88 10.31
C GLY A 150 -21.19 -2.53 9.27
N VAL A 151 -20.00 -3.14 9.37
CA VAL A 151 -18.95 -2.97 8.36
C VAL A 151 -19.34 -3.59 7.02
N PHE A 152 -20.01 -4.74 7.02
CA PHE A 152 -20.47 -5.38 5.79
C PHE A 152 -21.52 -4.54 5.03
N GLU A 153 -22.45 -3.91 5.74
CA GLU A 153 -23.43 -2.98 5.16
C GLU A 153 -22.73 -1.79 4.49
N SER A 154 -21.74 -1.21 5.17
CA SER A 154 -20.92 -0.12 4.62
C SER A 154 -20.11 -0.56 3.38
N ILE A 155 -19.59 -1.79 3.36
CA ILE A 155 -18.93 -2.37 2.18
C ILE A 155 -19.93 -2.52 1.01
N ALA A 156 -21.16 -2.95 1.29
CA ALA A 156 -22.18 -3.10 0.25
C ALA A 156 -22.48 -1.75 -0.44
N GLU A 157 -22.60 -0.67 0.34
CA GLU A 157 -22.79 0.70 -0.18
C GLU A 157 -21.58 1.19 -1.00
N ALA A 158 -20.37 0.94 -0.51
CA ALA A 158 -19.14 1.26 -1.23
C ALA A 158 -19.04 0.49 -2.57
N ARG A 159 -19.45 -0.78 -2.60
CA ARG A 159 -19.49 -1.61 -3.82
C ARG A 159 -20.56 -1.19 -4.81
N GLU A 160 -21.71 -0.74 -4.34
CA GLU A 160 -22.75 -0.16 -5.21
C GLU A 160 -22.20 1.09 -5.90
N THR A 161 -21.53 1.95 -5.13
CA THR A 161 -20.81 3.13 -5.65
C THR A 161 -19.72 2.73 -6.66
N LEU A 162 -18.97 1.66 -6.37
CA LEU A 162 -17.96 1.12 -7.26
C LEU A 162 -18.58 0.68 -8.58
N THR A 163 -19.68 -0.07 -8.53
CA THR A 163 -20.36 -0.60 -9.73
C THR A 163 -20.94 0.52 -10.58
N HIS A 164 -21.47 1.58 -9.97
CA HIS A 164 -21.96 2.76 -10.67
C HIS A 164 -20.83 3.61 -11.28
N SER A 165 -19.66 3.69 -10.64
CA SER A 165 -18.50 4.41 -11.16
C SER A 165 -17.70 3.60 -12.20
N HIS A 166 -17.73 2.26 -12.14
CA HIS A 166 -17.05 1.34 -13.05
C HIS A 166 -17.49 1.48 -14.52
N TRP A 167 -18.69 2.04 -14.76
CA TRP A 167 -19.22 2.31 -16.11
C TRP A 167 -18.65 3.58 -16.75
N LEU A 168 -18.15 4.54 -15.96
CA LEU A 168 -17.59 5.82 -16.46
C LEU A 168 -16.04 5.82 -16.50
N SER A 169 -15.36 5.08 -15.60
CA SER A 169 -13.94 5.28 -15.33
C SER A 169 -12.94 4.40 -16.09
N GLN A 170 -13.37 3.36 -16.83
CA GLN A 170 -12.43 2.57 -17.67
C GLN A 170 -11.67 3.44 -18.70
N LYS A 171 -12.24 4.60 -19.09
CA LYS A 171 -11.60 5.59 -19.99
C LYS A 171 -10.87 6.74 -19.27
N GLU A 172 -11.08 6.94 -17.97
CA GLU A 172 -10.56 8.09 -17.21
C GLU A 172 -9.43 7.71 -16.22
N ARG A 173 -9.24 6.39 -15.94
CA ARG A 173 -8.11 5.81 -15.17
C ARG A 173 -6.71 6.25 -15.66
N ILE A 174 -6.58 6.69 -16.92
CA ILE A 174 -5.30 7.10 -17.52
C ILE A 174 -4.91 8.57 -17.19
N ARG A 175 -5.86 9.46 -16.84
CA ARG A 175 -5.56 10.90 -16.67
C ARG A 175 -5.29 11.34 -15.23
N SER A 176 -5.89 10.70 -14.23
CA SER A 176 -5.63 11.03 -12.81
C SER A 176 -4.24 10.55 -12.34
N HIS A 177 -3.71 9.51 -12.99
CA HIS A 177 -2.32 9.06 -12.85
C HIS A 177 -1.29 10.18 -13.16
N GLU A 178 -1.63 11.18 -13.99
CA GLU A 178 -0.77 12.34 -14.26
C GLU A 178 -0.57 13.26 -13.02
N ALA A 179 -1.54 13.29 -12.10
CA ALA A 179 -1.41 13.98 -10.82
C ALA A 179 -0.57 13.16 -9.80
N SER A 180 -0.71 11.83 -9.80
CA SER A 180 0.15 10.92 -9.03
C SER A 180 1.61 10.95 -9.50
N ILE A 181 1.86 11.08 -10.81
CA ILE A 181 3.18 11.35 -11.38
C ILE A 181 3.78 12.66 -10.83
N THR A 182 2.96 13.66 -10.50
CA THR A 182 3.41 14.93 -9.92
C THR A 182 3.79 14.79 -8.43
N ALA A 183 3.18 13.84 -7.71
CA ALA A 183 3.58 13.47 -6.35
C ALA A 183 4.81 12.53 -6.33
N LYS A 184 4.88 11.55 -7.24
CA LYS A 184 6.07 10.69 -7.44
C LYS A 184 7.29 11.49 -7.92
N ALA A 185 7.10 12.64 -8.58
CA ALA A 185 8.19 13.59 -8.85
C ALA A 185 8.86 14.16 -7.58
N ARG A 186 8.22 14.09 -6.40
CA ARG A 186 8.81 14.47 -5.10
C ARG A 186 9.66 13.36 -4.46
N HIS A 187 9.48 12.09 -4.83
CA HIS A 187 10.28 10.95 -4.32
C HIS A 187 11.25 10.34 -5.34
N LYS A 188 11.16 10.71 -6.62
CA LYS A 188 12.08 10.28 -7.69
C LYS A 188 13.54 10.57 -7.38
N GLU A 189 13.81 11.68 -6.69
CA GLU A 189 15.14 12.07 -6.26
C GLU A 189 15.70 11.10 -5.20
N THR A 190 14.86 10.59 -4.28
CA THR A 190 15.31 9.70 -3.20
C THR A 190 15.61 8.28 -3.70
N ASN A 191 14.81 7.74 -4.63
CA ASN A 191 15.06 6.42 -5.21
C ASN A 191 16.25 6.41 -6.18
N ALA A 192 16.43 7.48 -6.98
CA ALA A 192 17.60 7.63 -7.83
C ALA A 192 18.89 7.77 -6.99
N HIS A 193 18.84 8.53 -5.89
CA HIS A 193 19.97 8.65 -4.97
C HIS A 193 20.30 7.35 -4.24
N ARG A 194 19.29 6.56 -3.85
CA ARG A 194 19.49 5.21 -3.29
C ARG A 194 20.18 4.29 -4.29
N ALA A 195 19.66 4.21 -5.52
CA ALA A 195 20.22 3.36 -6.58
C ALA A 195 21.67 3.77 -6.92
N ALA A 196 21.91 5.07 -7.09
CA ALA A 196 23.26 5.60 -7.34
C ALA A 196 24.22 5.28 -6.17
N ALA A 197 23.77 5.39 -4.92
CA ALA A 197 24.61 5.05 -3.77
C ALA A 197 25.02 3.57 -3.74
N ILE A 198 24.10 2.67 -4.08
CA ILE A 198 24.36 1.22 -4.14
C ILE A 198 25.30 0.89 -5.30
N GLU A 199 25.07 1.44 -6.48
CA GLU A 199 25.95 1.24 -7.65
C GLU A 199 27.37 1.74 -7.38
N HIS A 200 27.48 2.93 -6.77
CA HIS A 200 28.77 3.54 -6.46
C HIS A 200 29.52 2.78 -5.35
N TRP A 201 28.80 2.18 -4.41
CA TRP A 201 29.35 1.23 -3.45
C TRP A 201 29.84 -0.06 -4.12
N ASN A 202 29.07 -0.63 -5.05
CA ASN A 202 29.46 -1.85 -5.77
C ASN A 202 30.67 -1.61 -6.69
N ALA A 203 30.75 -0.46 -7.35
CA ALA A 203 31.84 -0.12 -8.26
C ALA A 203 33.16 0.24 -7.53
N GLY A 204 33.08 0.92 -6.38
CA GLY A 204 34.25 1.55 -5.75
C GLY A 204 34.30 1.48 -4.22
N GLY A 205 33.37 0.79 -3.57
CA GLY A 205 33.26 0.73 -2.12
C GLY A 205 34.48 0.12 -1.42
N HIS A 206 35.19 -0.78 -2.10
CA HIS A 206 36.43 -1.42 -1.63
C HIS A 206 37.58 -0.43 -1.37
N GLN A 207 37.52 0.78 -1.91
CA GLN A 207 38.52 1.84 -1.68
C GLN A 207 38.35 2.52 -0.31
N PHE A 208 37.25 2.26 0.38
CA PHE A 208 36.95 2.79 1.70
C PHE A 208 37.11 1.70 2.76
N SER A 209 37.52 2.09 3.97
CA SER A 209 37.75 1.15 5.07
C SER A 209 36.49 0.43 5.56
N SER A 210 35.30 0.95 5.24
CA SER A 210 34.00 0.32 5.54
C SER A 210 32.87 1.00 4.79
N MET A 211 31.72 0.34 4.71
CA MET A 211 30.46 0.90 4.20
C MET A 211 30.04 2.18 4.94
N ARG A 212 30.32 2.25 6.25
CA ARG A 212 30.08 3.46 7.06
C ARG A 212 31.06 4.58 6.71
N ALA A 213 32.32 4.26 6.43
CA ALA A 213 33.31 5.23 5.96
C ALA A 213 32.98 5.77 4.57
N PHE A 214 32.48 4.92 3.67
CA PHE A 214 31.95 5.33 2.37
C PHE A 214 30.78 6.30 2.54
N ALA A 215 29.75 5.92 3.30
CA ALA A 215 28.58 6.76 3.54
C ALA A 215 28.99 8.11 4.14
N ARG A 216 29.87 8.13 5.15
CA ARG A 216 30.34 9.38 5.78
C ARG A 216 31.09 10.32 4.82
N ASN A 217 31.79 9.79 3.82
CA ASN A 217 32.54 10.60 2.86
C ASN A 217 31.72 11.03 1.64
N ARG A 218 30.70 10.24 1.27
CA ARG A 218 30.00 10.37 -0.01
C ARG A 218 28.52 10.73 0.10
N PHE A 219 27.96 10.84 1.31
CA PHE A 219 26.52 11.12 1.48
C PHE A 219 26.02 12.37 0.77
N LYS A 220 26.85 13.43 0.72
CA LYS A 220 26.52 14.66 0.00
C LYS A 220 26.42 14.47 -1.52
N ASP A 221 27.16 13.51 -2.07
CA ASP A 221 27.15 13.18 -3.51
C ASP A 221 25.80 12.56 -3.92
N PHE A 222 25.01 12.08 -2.94
CA PHE A 222 23.68 11.48 -3.13
C PHE A 222 22.56 12.39 -2.58
N GLY A 223 22.81 13.69 -2.41
CA GLY A 223 21.77 14.67 -2.05
C GLY A 223 21.16 14.52 -0.65
N VAL A 224 21.75 13.70 0.23
CA VAL A 224 21.27 13.50 1.61
C VAL A 224 22.06 14.32 2.61
N THR A 225 21.38 14.77 3.67
CA THR A 225 21.95 15.62 4.73
C THR A 225 22.59 14.82 5.86
N ASP A 226 22.19 13.55 6.04
CA ASP A 226 22.74 12.63 7.02
C ASP A 226 23.35 11.40 6.33
N TYR A 227 24.60 11.08 6.69
CA TYR A 227 25.29 9.91 6.19
C TYR A 227 24.68 8.59 6.68
N MET A 228 23.95 8.61 7.80
CA MET A 228 23.25 7.42 8.30
C MET A 228 22.18 6.93 7.33
N THR A 229 21.57 7.84 6.56
CA THR A 229 20.59 7.49 5.53
C THR A 229 21.22 6.62 4.44
N VAL A 230 22.37 7.03 3.90
CA VAL A 230 23.13 6.24 2.92
C VAL A 230 23.64 4.93 3.52
N TYR A 231 24.13 4.97 4.75
CA TYR A 231 24.59 3.75 5.44
C TYR A 231 23.46 2.73 5.62
N ASN A 232 22.25 3.18 5.98
CA ASN A 232 21.09 2.31 6.13
C ASN A 232 20.65 1.72 4.78
N TRP A 233 20.68 2.50 3.70
CA TRP A 233 20.40 1.99 2.34
C TRP A 233 21.34 0.85 1.95
N LEU A 234 22.65 1.04 2.12
CA LEU A 234 23.65 0.05 1.77
C LEU A 234 23.57 -1.20 2.66
N ARG A 235 23.29 -1.01 3.96
CA ARG A 235 23.12 -2.11 4.91
C ARG A 235 21.88 -2.94 4.58
N LYS A 236 20.79 -2.30 4.16
CA LYS A 236 19.56 -2.98 3.72
C LYS A 236 19.83 -3.79 2.45
N ALA A 237 20.41 -3.15 1.43
CA ALA A 237 20.79 -3.81 0.16
C ALA A 237 21.74 -4.99 0.35
N ARG A 238 22.64 -4.93 1.34
CA ARG A 238 23.53 -6.05 1.65
C ARG A 238 22.80 -7.24 2.26
N ARG A 239 21.80 -7.00 3.11
CA ARG A 239 20.99 -8.07 3.71
C ARG A 239 20.13 -8.74 2.65
N GLU A 240 19.47 -7.94 1.83
CA GLU A 240 18.69 -8.39 0.67
C GLU A 240 19.55 -9.32 -0.24
N ASN A 241 20.78 -8.94 -0.56
CA ASN A 241 21.69 -9.77 -1.37
C ASN A 241 22.30 -11.00 -0.63
N GLU A 242 22.32 -11.02 0.70
CA GLU A 242 22.82 -12.15 1.50
C GLU A 242 21.71 -13.21 1.68
N ASP A 243 20.45 -12.79 1.76
CA ASP A 243 19.28 -13.67 1.85
C ASP A 243 18.94 -14.37 0.51
N ASP A 244 19.41 -13.84 -0.64
CA ASP A 244 19.28 -14.43 -1.99
C ASP A 244 20.32 -15.53 -2.33
N GLN A 245 21.26 -15.83 -1.42
CA GLN A 245 22.36 -16.78 -1.66
C GLN A 245 22.30 -18.08 -0.83
N ASP A 246 21.29 -18.23 0.03
CA ASP A 246 21.00 -19.44 0.82
C ASP A 246 19.77 -20.20 0.29
#